data_AF-A0A843XPQ3-F1
#
_entry.id   AF-A0A843XPQ3-F1
#
_cell.length_a   1.000
_cell.length_b   1.000
_cell.length_c   1.000
_cell.angle_alpha   90.00
_cell.angle_beta   90.00
_cell.angle_gamma   90.00
#
_symmetry.space_group_name_H-M   'P 1'
#
loop_
_entity.id
_entity.type
_entity.pdbx_description
1 polymer ?
#
loop_
_entity_poly.entity_id
_entity_poly.type
_entity_poly.pdbx_seq_one_letter_code
_entity_poly.pdbx_strand_id
1 'polypeptide(L)'
;MACLLVDAMLYSIAGVAEELDVRRVAVHTSSAAYLRMFSVFPTLWGKGYYPIQILFLLGYFHQEDHCHFRWWDLNAVPVAIKSPFPTCKQRREEEVPEAPPYRVKDLMNFDHSSDASLLEIITNAMESIRDSAALVLNTFKDLEAADLAVLRRAHPSPIFTVGPLHKFSQNASNSLLEQDRSCMAWLDRKK
;
A
#
# COMPACT_ATOMS: atom_id res chain seq x y z
N MET A 1 4.86 -19.45 21.84
CA MET A 1 4.27 -18.62 20.77
C MET A 1 3.98 -19.54 19.59
N ALA A 2 2.76 -19.56 19.03
CA ALA A 2 2.39 -20.53 17.99
C ALA A 2 2.73 -20.05 16.56
N CYS A 3 2.70 -18.74 16.34
CA CYS A 3 3.08 -18.09 15.09
C CYS A 3 3.38 -16.61 15.35
N LEU A 4 4.02 -15.96 14.38
CA LEU A 4 4.26 -14.52 14.34
C LEU A 4 3.41 -13.88 13.22
N LEU A 5 2.56 -12.91 13.57
CA LEU A 5 1.84 -12.08 12.61
C LEU A 5 2.64 -10.81 12.36
N VAL A 6 3.00 -10.54 11.11
CA VAL A 6 3.87 -9.42 10.74
C VAL A 6 3.27 -8.68 9.55
N ASP A 7 3.40 -7.36 9.52
CA ASP A 7 3.10 -6.59 8.32
C ASP A 7 3.96 -7.06 7.14
N ALA A 8 3.34 -7.23 5.98
CA ALA A 8 3.96 -7.74 4.77
C ALA A 8 5.14 -6.88 4.26
N MET A 9 5.16 -5.58 4.57
CA MET A 9 6.25 -4.68 4.22
C MET A 9 7.40 -4.70 5.24
N LEU A 10 7.19 -5.27 6.43
CA LEU A 10 8.25 -5.47 7.43
C LEU A 10 8.99 -6.80 7.18
N TYR A 11 9.41 -7.02 5.94
CA TYR A 11 10.06 -8.25 5.50
C TYR A 11 11.36 -8.57 6.25
N SER A 12 12.03 -7.56 6.81
CA SER A 12 13.24 -7.72 7.65
C SER A 12 12.99 -8.53 8.92
N ILE A 13 11.75 -8.59 9.41
CA ILE A 13 11.37 -9.37 10.60
C ILE A 13 11.26 -10.87 10.26
N ALA A 14 11.38 -11.28 8.99
CA ALA A 14 11.38 -12.68 8.60
C ALA A 14 12.45 -13.50 9.36
N GLY A 15 13.68 -12.97 9.52
CA GLY A 15 14.75 -13.64 10.25
C GLY A 15 14.44 -13.87 11.73
N VAL A 16 13.68 -12.96 12.35
CA VAL A 16 13.26 -13.12 13.77
C VAL A 16 12.32 -14.32 13.94
N ALA A 17 11.44 -14.58 12.96
CA ALA A 17 10.56 -15.75 13.02
C ALA A 17 11.34 -17.07 12.90
N GLU A 18 12.41 -17.08 12.09
CA GLU A 18 13.31 -18.22 11.94
C GLU A 18 14.12 -18.49 13.22
N GLU A 19 14.69 -17.44 13.82
CA GLU A 19 15.41 -17.55 15.10
C GLU A 19 14.54 -18.10 16.24
N LEU A 20 13.24 -17.77 16.23
CA LEU A 20 12.28 -18.21 17.22
C LEU A 20 11.64 -19.58 16.87
N ASP A 21 12.01 -20.19 15.75
CA ASP A 21 11.43 -21.43 15.22
C ASP A 21 9.88 -21.40 15.18
N VAL A 22 9.32 -20.27 14.72
CA VAL A 22 7.87 -20.09 14.60
C VAL A 22 7.46 -19.80 13.16
N ARG A 23 6.26 -20.27 12.80
CA ARG A 23 5.68 -19.92 11.49
C ARG A 23 5.30 -18.45 11.45
N ARG A 24 5.53 -17.83 10.29
CA ARG A 24 5.12 -16.46 10.01
C ARG A 24 3.85 -16.41 9.18
N VAL A 25 2.95 -15.49 9.55
CA VAL A 25 1.76 -15.14 8.77
C VAL A 25 1.88 -13.67 8.39
N ALA A 26 1.89 -13.39 7.09
CA ALA A 26 1.95 -12.02 6.58
C ALA A 26 0.57 -11.37 6.66
N VAL A 27 0.52 -10.12 7.12
CA VAL A 27 -0.67 -9.27 7.10
C VAL A 27 -0.39 -8.12 6.16
N HIS A 28 -1.20 -7.95 5.12
CA HIS A 28 -1.09 -6.79 4.24
C HIS A 28 -2.28 -5.87 4.48
N THR A 29 -1.97 -4.62 4.80
CA THR A 29 -2.94 -3.62 5.27
C THR A 29 -3.63 -2.88 4.12
N SER A 30 -3.06 -2.93 2.91
CA SER A 30 -3.66 -2.38 1.69
C SER A 30 -4.48 -3.43 0.94
N SER A 31 -5.10 -2.99 -0.16
CA SER A 31 -6.02 -3.78 -0.98
C SER A 31 -5.34 -4.94 -1.76
N ALA A 32 -6.14 -5.90 -2.23
CA ALA A 32 -5.64 -6.97 -3.09
C ALA A 32 -5.14 -6.43 -4.45
N ALA A 33 -5.83 -5.42 -4.99
CA ALA A 33 -5.40 -4.69 -6.18
C ALA A 33 -3.97 -4.12 -6.03
N TYR A 34 -3.67 -3.51 -4.88
CA TYR A 34 -2.36 -2.93 -4.61
C TYR A 34 -1.27 -3.99 -4.50
N LEU A 35 -1.55 -5.08 -3.77
CA LEU A 35 -0.60 -6.18 -3.66
C LEU A 35 -0.34 -6.86 -5.02
N ARG A 36 -1.36 -6.95 -5.88
CA ARG A 36 -1.18 -7.41 -7.26
C ARG A 36 -0.22 -6.51 -8.03
N MET A 37 -0.30 -5.18 -7.87
CA MET A 37 0.66 -4.26 -8.49
C MET A 37 2.09 -4.54 -8.04
N PHE A 38 2.34 -4.82 -6.76
CA PHE A 38 3.67 -5.24 -6.29
C PHE A 38 4.14 -6.53 -6.94
N SER A 39 3.26 -7.52 -7.12
CA SER A 39 3.64 -8.79 -7.75
C SER A 39 4.13 -8.65 -9.20
N VAL A 40 3.60 -7.67 -9.95
CA VAL A 40 4.01 -7.40 -11.34
C VAL A 40 5.06 -6.30 -11.46
N PHE A 41 5.37 -5.60 -10.36
CA PHE A 41 6.25 -4.44 -10.36
C PHE A 41 7.63 -4.72 -11.00
N PRO A 42 8.32 -5.84 -10.73
CA PRO A 42 9.59 -6.14 -11.40
C PRO A 42 9.47 -6.27 -12.92
N THR A 43 8.34 -6.78 -13.43
CA THR A 43 8.09 -6.86 -14.88
C THR A 43 7.80 -5.49 -15.47
N LEU A 44 6.99 -4.68 -14.79
CA LEU A 44 6.68 -3.31 -15.18
C LEU A 44 7.97 -2.47 -15.23
N TRP A 45 8.83 -2.65 -14.22
CA TRP A 45 10.15 -2.04 -14.13
C TRP A 45 11.01 -2.32 -15.36
N GLY A 46 11.17 -3.60 -15.72
CA GLY A 46 11.97 -4.02 -16.87
C GLY A 46 11.44 -3.51 -18.22
N LYS A 47 10.15 -3.16 -18.30
CA LYS A 47 9.50 -2.59 -19.49
C LYS A 47 9.52 -1.05 -19.53
N GLY A 48 10.11 -0.41 -18.52
CA GLY A 48 10.18 1.05 -18.44
C GLY A 48 8.85 1.71 -18.09
N TYR A 49 7.95 1.00 -17.40
CA TYR A 49 6.83 1.63 -16.71
C TYR A 49 7.38 2.30 -15.44
N TYR A 50 7.81 3.55 -15.59
CA TYR A 50 8.33 4.34 -14.48
C TYR A 50 7.18 4.97 -13.68
N PRO A 51 7.27 4.99 -12.34
CA PRO A 51 6.27 5.67 -11.52
C PRO A 51 6.15 7.16 -11.93
N ILE A 52 4.95 7.59 -12.31
CA ILE A 52 4.66 8.97 -12.74
C ILE A 52 4.55 9.90 -11.54
N GLN A 53 5.58 10.73 -11.27
CA GLN A 53 5.68 11.65 -10.13
C GLN A 53 4.33 12.26 -9.69
N ILE A 54 3.93 11.90 -8.48
CA ILE A 54 2.97 12.56 -7.63
C ILE A 54 3.58 12.46 -6.22
N LEU A 55 4.21 13.55 -5.78
CA LEU A 55 4.49 13.79 -4.37
C LEU A 55 3.24 13.39 -3.58
N PHE A 56 3.29 12.34 -2.76
CA PHE A 56 2.43 12.10 -1.59
C PHE A 56 2.50 10.62 -1.19
N LEU A 57 3.65 10.09 -0.78
CA LEU A 57 3.64 8.85 0.04
C LEU A 57 4.80 8.73 1.06
N LEU A 58 5.51 9.81 1.34
CA LEU A 58 6.28 9.91 2.58
C LEU A 58 5.99 11.26 3.22
N GLY A 59 4.91 11.32 4.00
CA GLY A 59 4.81 12.29 5.09
C GLY A 59 5.89 11.96 6.12
N TYR A 60 7.14 12.31 5.82
CA TYR A 60 8.15 12.44 6.85
C TYR A 60 7.72 13.60 7.74
N PHE A 61 7.43 13.28 9.00
CA PHE A 61 7.40 14.23 10.09
C PHE A 61 8.65 15.11 10.02
N HIS A 62 8.51 16.33 9.53
CA HIS A 62 9.33 17.43 9.98
C HIS A 62 8.45 18.25 10.90
N GLN A 63 8.56 17.98 12.20
CA GLN A 63 7.99 18.83 13.21
C GLN A 63 8.81 20.11 13.24
N GLU A 64 8.33 21.15 12.56
CA GLU A 64 8.66 22.53 12.91
C GLU A 64 7.35 23.31 13.09
N ASP A 65 7.13 23.65 14.35
CA ASP A 65 6.47 24.82 14.91
C ASP A 65 5.39 25.54 14.09
N HIS A 66 4.19 25.52 14.68
CA HIS A 66 3.16 26.55 14.62
C HIS A 66 2.81 27.13 13.23
N CYS A 67 1.76 26.59 12.60
CA CYS A 67 0.60 27.38 12.11
C CYS A 67 -0.46 26.50 11.42
N HIS A 68 -1.72 26.94 11.53
CA HIS A 68 -2.92 26.36 10.92
C HIS A 68 -2.74 25.97 9.44
N PHE A 69 -2.85 24.67 9.12
CA PHE A 69 -3.00 24.20 7.74
C PHE A 69 -4.47 23.86 7.42
N ARG A 70 -5.04 24.56 6.42
CA ARG A 70 -6.33 24.24 5.80
C ARG A 70 -6.07 23.39 4.56
N TRP A 71 -6.71 22.23 4.49
CA TRP A 71 -6.43 21.12 3.56
C TRP A 71 -6.79 21.37 2.07
N TRP A 72 -7.17 22.59 1.66
CA TRP A 72 -7.62 22.88 0.29
C TRP A 72 -6.77 23.88 -0.49
N ASP A 73 -5.68 24.42 0.06
CA ASP A 73 -4.79 25.31 -0.68
C ASP A 73 -3.71 24.54 -1.47
N LEU A 74 -4.14 23.79 -2.48
CA LEU A 74 -3.25 23.08 -3.44
C LEU A 74 -2.47 24.01 -4.39
N ASN A 75 -2.56 25.33 -4.22
CA ASN A 75 -1.94 26.31 -5.13
C ASN A 75 -0.75 27.08 -4.51
N ALA A 76 -0.32 26.77 -3.28
CA ALA A 76 0.64 27.61 -2.55
C ALA A 76 2.07 27.06 -2.43
N VAL A 77 2.46 26.03 -3.19
CA VAL A 77 3.86 25.53 -3.21
C VAL A 77 4.48 25.79 -4.59
N PRO A 78 5.33 26.83 -4.76
CA PRO A 78 6.02 27.08 -6.01
C PRO A 78 7.30 26.25 -6.06
N VAL A 79 7.17 24.95 -6.29
CA VAL A 79 8.32 24.12 -6.70
C VAL A 79 7.99 23.50 -8.04
N ALA A 80 8.15 24.30 -9.09
CA ALA A 80 8.19 23.79 -10.45
C ALA A 80 9.55 23.13 -10.70
N ILE A 81 9.73 21.88 -10.25
CA ILE A 81 10.80 21.03 -10.78
C ILE A 81 10.36 20.62 -12.18
N LYS A 82 10.84 21.35 -13.19
CA LYS A 82 10.75 20.87 -14.57
C LYS A 82 11.63 19.63 -14.68
N SER A 83 11.05 18.44 -14.59
CA SER A 83 11.76 17.22 -14.94
C SER A 83 12.19 17.31 -16.42
N PRO A 84 13.43 16.91 -16.78
CA PRO A 84 13.88 16.91 -18.17
C PRO A 84 13.28 15.78 -19.00
N PHE A 85 12.43 14.93 -18.43
CA PHE A 85 11.83 13.80 -19.13
C PHE A 85 10.45 14.17 -19.71
N PRO A 86 10.14 13.72 -20.94
CA PRO A 86 8.84 13.97 -21.54
C PRO A 86 7.77 13.41 -20.63
N THR A 87 6.93 14.27 -20.06
CA THR A 87 5.77 13.85 -19.27
C THR A 87 5.02 12.79 -20.06
N CYS A 88 4.86 11.60 -19.48
CA CYS A 88 3.95 10.57 -19.95
C CYS A 88 2.51 11.10 -19.85
N LYS A 89 2.11 11.98 -20.75
CA LYS A 89 0.70 12.35 -20.97
C LYS A 89 0.09 11.51 -22.09
N GLN A 90 0.90 11.00 -23.03
CA GLN A 90 0.42 10.27 -24.22
C GLN A 90 0.02 8.81 -23.95
N ARG A 91 0.59 8.14 -22.93
CA ARG A 91 0.30 6.71 -22.63
C ARG A 91 -0.51 6.47 -21.36
N ARG A 92 -1.06 7.51 -20.73
CA ARG A 92 -1.80 7.38 -19.45
C ARG A 92 -2.99 6.42 -19.52
N GLU A 93 -3.67 6.44 -20.65
CA GLU A 93 -4.85 5.62 -20.90
C GLU A 93 -4.51 4.27 -21.51
N GLU A 94 -3.23 4.00 -21.81
CA GLU A 94 -2.77 2.71 -22.31
C GLU A 94 -2.98 1.65 -21.23
N GLU A 95 -3.54 0.51 -21.64
CA GLU A 95 -3.70 -0.64 -20.76
C GLU A 95 -2.34 -1.23 -20.42
N VAL A 96 -2.25 -1.81 -19.23
CA VAL A 96 -1.05 -2.52 -18.76
C VAL A 96 -1.29 -4.01 -18.97
N PRO A 97 -0.70 -4.63 -20.02
CA PRO A 97 -1.00 -6.02 -20.37
C PRO A 97 -0.64 -7.02 -19.26
N GLU A 98 0.34 -6.69 -18.44
CA GLU A 98 0.79 -7.50 -17.30
C GLU A 98 -0.24 -7.46 -16.15
N ALA A 99 -1.07 -6.41 -16.10
CA ALA A 99 -2.12 -6.28 -15.11
C ALA A 99 -3.39 -5.61 -15.66
N PRO A 100 -4.23 -6.33 -16.40
CA PRO A 100 -5.56 -5.84 -16.74
C PRO A 100 -6.46 -5.77 -15.49
N PRO A 101 -7.36 -4.78 -15.35
CA PRO A 101 -7.73 -3.72 -16.31
C PRO A 101 -6.99 -2.40 -16.09
N TYR A 102 -5.84 -2.42 -15.41
CA TYR A 102 -5.15 -1.19 -15.01
C TYR A 102 -4.53 -0.48 -16.21
N ARG A 103 -4.53 0.85 -16.14
CA ARG A 103 -3.86 1.71 -17.11
C ARG A 103 -2.58 2.28 -16.52
N VAL A 104 -1.73 2.85 -17.35
CA VAL A 104 -0.46 3.44 -16.89
C VAL A 104 -0.68 4.51 -15.80
N LYS A 105 -1.78 5.25 -15.85
CA LYS A 105 -2.13 6.25 -14.80
C LYS A 105 -2.52 5.63 -13.44
N ASP A 106 -2.88 4.35 -13.42
CA ASP A 106 -3.32 3.64 -12.22
C ASP A 106 -2.14 2.93 -11.53
N LEU A 107 -0.96 2.90 -12.18
CA LEU A 107 0.25 2.32 -11.60
C LEU A 107 0.72 3.10 -10.39
N MET A 108 1.32 2.38 -9.44
CA MET A 108 1.88 2.96 -8.22
C MET A 108 2.87 4.05 -8.58
N ASN A 109 2.71 5.21 -7.95
CA ASN A 109 3.68 6.27 -8.06
C ASN A 109 4.60 6.32 -6.83
N PHE A 110 5.89 6.25 -7.09
CA PHE A 110 6.97 6.45 -6.14
C PHE A 110 7.83 7.64 -6.59
N ASP A 111 8.42 8.33 -5.62
CA ASP A 111 9.38 9.40 -5.89
C ASP A 111 10.73 8.81 -6.33
N HIS A 112 11.53 9.60 -7.03
CA HIS A 112 12.80 9.24 -7.71
C HIS A 112 13.94 8.90 -6.74
N SER A 113 13.66 8.62 -5.47
CA SER A 113 14.67 8.10 -4.55
C SER A 113 15.19 6.78 -5.09
N SER A 114 16.48 6.76 -5.47
CA SER A 114 17.13 5.76 -6.31
C SER A 114 16.30 4.49 -6.57
N ASP A 115 15.50 4.57 -7.62
CA ASP A 115 14.87 3.54 -8.40
C ASP A 115 15.25 2.06 -8.10
N ALA A 116 16.55 1.74 -8.03
CA ALA A 116 17.04 0.41 -7.67
C ALA A 116 16.65 -0.08 -6.26
N SER A 117 16.66 0.81 -5.27
CA SER A 117 16.34 0.49 -3.87
C SER A 117 14.88 0.12 -3.68
N LEU A 118 13.99 0.78 -4.41
CA LEU A 118 12.55 0.49 -4.35
C LEU A 118 12.22 -0.88 -4.96
N LEU A 119 12.83 -1.19 -6.11
CA LEU A 119 12.68 -2.51 -6.73
C LEU A 119 13.15 -3.61 -5.79
N GLU A 120 14.28 -3.41 -5.12
CA GLU A 120 14.81 -4.32 -4.11
C GLU A 120 13.82 -4.49 -2.93
N ILE A 121 13.32 -3.38 -2.36
CA ILE A 121 12.34 -3.40 -1.27
C ILE A 121 11.08 -4.19 -1.65
N ILE A 122 10.49 -3.91 -2.82
CA ILE A 122 9.28 -4.59 -3.27
C ILE A 122 9.55 -6.07 -3.54
N THR A 123 10.70 -6.39 -4.15
CA THR A 123 11.09 -7.78 -4.42
C THR A 123 11.24 -8.56 -3.12
N ASN A 124 11.98 -8.02 -2.15
CA ASN A 124 12.18 -8.65 -0.84
C ASN A 124 10.85 -8.81 -0.07
N ALA A 125 9.96 -7.81 -0.15
CA ALA A 125 8.63 -7.91 0.46
C ALA A 125 7.81 -9.04 -0.17
N MET A 126 7.78 -9.13 -1.51
CA MET A 126 7.01 -10.16 -2.21
C MET A 126 7.57 -11.57 -1.99
N GLU A 127 8.89 -11.73 -1.92
CA GLU A 127 9.54 -12.99 -1.55
C GLU A 127 9.19 -13.38 -0.12
N SER A 128 9.28 -12.42 0.81
CA SER A 128 8.90 -12.63 2.20
C SER A 128 7.42 -13.04 2.35
N ILE A 129 6.50 -12.46 1.58
CA ILE A 129 5.09 -12.89 1.55
C ILE A 129 4.97 -14.33 1.02
N ARG A 130 5.70 -14.68 -0.04
CA ARG A 130 5.69 -16.01 -0.63
C ARG A 130 6.16 -17.08 0.35
N ASP A 131 7.15 -16.75 1.17
CA ASP A 131 7.74 -17.67 2.15
C ASP A 131 6.94 -17.72 3.47
N SER A 132 5.91 -16.89 3.62
CA SER A 132 5.00 -16.94 4.77
C SER A 132 4.06 -18.14 4.68
N ALA A 133 3.67 -18.67 5.84
CA ALA A 133 2.73 -19.80 5.93
C ALA A 133 1.33 -19.44 5.44
N ALA A 134 0.95 -18.16 5.51
CA ALA A 134 -0.30 -17.62 4.98
C ALA A 134 -0.20 -16.10 4.80
N LEU A 135 -1.12 -15.55 4.01
CA LEU A 135 -1.35 -14.12 3.83
C LEU A 135 -2.75 -13.74 4.29
N VAL A 136 -2.85 -12.68 5.10
CA VAL A 136 -4.12 -12.10 5.57
C VAL A 136 -4.31 -10.75 4.90
N LEU A 137 -5.48 -10.56 4.28
CA LEU A 137 -5.88 -9.31 3.61
C LEU A 137 -7.15 -8.74 4.26
N ASN A 138 -7.14 -7.45 4.54
CA ASN A 138 -8.33 -6.70 4.96
C ASN A 138 -9.23 -6.35 3.76
N THR A 139 -9.73 -7.38 3.08
CA THR A 139 -10.66 -7.28 1.94
C THR A 139 -11.66 -8.44 1.95
N PHE A 140 -12.55 -8.49 0.97
CA PHE A 140 -13.51 -9.57 0.76
C PHE A 140 -13.72 -9.85 -0.73
N LYS A 141 -14.21 -11.06 -1.04
CA LYS A 141 -14.32 -11.56 -2.42
C LYS A 141 -15.12 -10.64 -3.33
N ASP A 142 -16.27 -10.16 -2.90
CA ASP A 142 -17.18 -9.39 -3.78
C ASP A 142 -16.61 -8.00 -4.12
N LEU A 143 -15.63 -7.50 -3.36
CA LEU A 143 -14.93 -6.24 -3.65
C LEU A 143 -13.82 -6.41 -4.70
N GLU A 144 -13.01 -7.45 -4.58
CA GLU A 144 -11.73 -7.59 -5.33
C GLU A 144 -11.55 -8.98 -5.96
N ALA A 145 -12.64 -9.61 -6.42
CA ALA A 145 -12.63 -11.00 -6.91
C ALA A 145 -11.54 -11.27 -7.98
N ALA A 146 -11.35 -10.34 -8.91
CA ALA A 146 -10.39 -10.48 -10.00
C ALA A 146 -8.94 -10.52 -9.49
N ASP A 147 -8.55 -9.55 -8.66
CA ASP A 147 -7.20 -9.47 -8.11
C ASP A 147 -6.90 -10.60 -7.14
N LEU A 148 -7.87 -10.98 -6.32
CA LEU A 148 -7.77 -12.16 -5.44
C LEU A 148 -7.57 -13.45 -6.23
N ALA A 149 -8.22 -13.60 -7.39
CA ALA A 149 -8.02 -14.77 -8.25
C ALA A 149 -6.60 -14.82 -8.84
N VAL A 150 -6.04 -13.67 -9.22
CA VAL A 150 -4.65 -13.58 -9.70
C VAL A 150 -3.67 -13.90 -8.57
N LEU A 151 -3.83 -13.26 -7.40
CA LEU A 151 -2.96 -13.48 -6.25
C LEU A 151 -3.00 -14.94 -5.78
N ARG A 152 -4.18 -15.57 -5.68
CA ARG A 152 -4.29 -16.98 -5.31
C ARG A 152 -3.61 -17.95 -6.29
N ARG A 153 -3.46 -17.55 -7.56
CA ARG A 153 -2.72 -18.34 -8.55
C ARG A 153 -1.21 -18.13 -8.42
N ALA A 154 -0.79 -16.93 -8.03
CA ALA A 154 0.63 -16.56 -7.90
C ALA A 154 1.25 -16.98 -6.56
N HIS A 155 0.46 -17.06 -5.49
CA HIS A 155 0.93 -17.40 -4.15
C HIS A 155 0.61 -18.86 -3.80
N PRO A 156 1.61 -19.67 -3.39
CA PRO A 156 1.38 -21.07 -2.99
C PRO A 156 0.65 -21.17 -1.65
N SER A 157 0.82 -20.17 -0.77
CA SER A 157 0.26 -20.16 0.58
C SER A 157 -1.20 -19.67 0.60
N PRO A 158 -2.02 -20.11 1.58
CA PRO A 158 -3.40 -19.66 1.72
C PRO A 158 -3.53 -18.14 1.87
N ILE A 159 -4.49 -17.55 1.17
CA ILE A 159 -4.88 -16.12 1.29
C ILE A 159 -6.23 -16.02 2.00
N PHE A 160 -6.23 -15.45 3.20
CA PHE A 160 -7.40 -15.21 4.02
C PHE A 160 -7.89 -13.77 3.86
N THR A 161 -9.11 -13.61 3.38
CA THR A 161 -9.78 -12.30 3.23
C THR A 161 -10.69 -12.08 4.44
N VAL A 162 -10.25 -11.26 5.40
CA VAL A 162 -10.90 -11.07 6.72
C VAL A 162 -11.63 -9.73 6.85
N GLY A 163 -11.70 -8.97 5.75
CA GLY A 163 -12.25 -7.63 5.74
C GLY A 163 -13.77 -7.55 5.57
N PRO A 164 -14.34 -6.36 5.76
CA PRO A 164 -13.66 -5.15 6.24
C PRO A 164 -13.54 -5.13 7.77
N LEU A 165 -12.30 -5.03 8.28
CA LEU A 165 -12.00 -5.09 9.72
C LEU A 165 -12.73 -4.03 10.55
N HIS A 166 -12.99 -2.85 9.98
CA HIS A 166 -13.73 -1.77 10.66
C HIS A 166 -15.19 -2.13 10.98
N LYS A 167 -15.77 -3.16 10.37
CA LYS A 167 -17.11 -3.65 10.72
C LYS A 167 -17.10 -4.67 11.86
N PHE A 168 -15.93 -5.22 12.17
CA PHE A 168 -15.75 -6.23 13.21
C PHE A 168 -15.17 -5.63 14.50
N SER A 169 -14.71 -4.38 14.47
CA SER A 169 -14.30 -3.68 15.68
C SER A 169 -15.52 -3.44 16.57
N GLN A 170 -15.55 -4.11 17.73
CA GLN A 170 -16.43 -3.72 18.82
C GLN A 170 -16.05 -2.31 19.30
N ASN A 171 -16.97 -1.57 19.94
CA ASN A 171 -16.72 -0.26 20.55
C ASN A 171 -15.75 -0.33 21.76
N ALA A 172 -14.75 -1.20 21.74
CA ALA A 172 -13.75 -1.32 22.76
C ALA A 172 -12.90 -0.05 22.77
N SER A 173 -12.86 0.63 23.91
CA SER A 173 -12.00 1.78 24.22
C SER A 173 -10.54 1.35 24.32
N ASN A 174 -9.99 0.71 23.29
CA ASN A 174 -8.59 0.25 23.25
C ASN A 174 -7.67 1.31 22.65
N SER A 175 -8.13 2.55 22.53
CA SER A 175 -7.33 3.66 22.04
C SER A 175 -6.43 4.16 23.16
N LEU A 176 -5.15 4.38 22.87
CA LEU A 176 -4.20 5.02 23.78
C LEU A 176 -4.60 6.48 24.10
N LEU A 177 -5.38 7.10 23.21
CA LEU A 177 -5.86 8.48 23.31
C LEU A 177 -7.38 8.54 23.31
N GLU A 178 -7.93 9.53 24.00
CA GLU A 178 -9.36 9.84 23.95
C GLU A 178 -9.80 10.20 22.53
N GLN A 179 -10.93 9.66 22.09
CA GLN A 179 -11.47 9.96 20.76
C GLN A 179 -12.06 11.37 20.73
N ASP A 180 -11.59 12.22 19.82
CA ASP A 180 -12.21 13.53 19.59
C ASP A 180 -13.56 13.37 18.88
N ARG A 181 -14.63 13.81 19.53
CA ARG A 181 -16.01 13.78 19.01
C ARG A 181 -16.53 15.15 18.57
N SER A 182 -15.70 16.19 18.58
CA SER A 182 -16.07 17.54 18.16
C SER A 182 -16.57 17.60 16.71
N CYS A 183 -16.00 16.77 15.84
CA CYS A 183 -16.41 16.62 14.44
C CYS A 183 -17.83 16.05 14.30
N MET A 184 -18.24 15.14 15.17
CA MET A 184 -19.59 14.57 15.19
C MET A 184 -20.61 15.63 15.58
N ALA A 185 -20.30 16.43 16.60
CA ALA A 185 -21.14 17.56 16.99
C ALA A 185 -21.26 18.60 15.86
N TRP A 186 -20.21 18.80 15.05
CA TRP A 186 -20.29 19.65 13.84
C TRP A 186 -21.18 19.03 12.75
N LEU A 187 -21.06 17.72 12.50
CA LEU A 187 -21.90 17.00 11.52
C LEU A 187 -23.38 17.05 11.88
N ASP A 188 -23.72 16.91 13.16
CA ASP A 188 -25.11 16.98 13.63
C ASP A 188 -25.76 18.34 13.36
N ARG A 189 -24.96 19.40 13.24
CA ARG A 189 -25.41 20.76 12.89
C ARG A 189 -25.54 21.01 11.37
N LYS A 190 -25.27 20.02 10.52
CA LYS A 190 -25.36 20.12 9.04
C LYS A 190 -26.62 19.46 8.45
N LYS A 191 -27.53 19.01 9.31
CA LYS A 191 -28.91 18.66 8.91
C LYS A 191 -29.74 19.92 8.70
#